data_AF-A0A1Y0HWH4-F1
#
_entry.id   AF-A0A1Y0HWH4-F1
#
_cell.length_a   1.000
_cell.length_b   1.000
_cell.length_c   1.000
_cell.angle_alpha   90.00
_cell.angle_beta   90.00
_cell.angle_gamma   90.00
#
_symmetry.space_group_name_H-M   'P 1'
#
loop_
_entity.id
_entity.type
_entity.pdbx_description
1 polymer ?
#
loop_
_entity_poly.entity_id
_entity_poly.type
_entity_poly.pdbx_seq_one_letter_code
_entity_poly.pdbx_strand_id
1 'polypeptide(L)'
;MNSENRMPVLDPVFAGGLRAALVAQASAAASRRPARRRWWAGVGALGALAVAGGTAYAVTALVEPGGTVVTRLAEPVEVTRAGTSTVEIGPRPDGATHVELSLVCLDAGRFVLEDGANMTCSAEDAQDEARRLAAGEGAGMGWSVVAVPGDESVRVEAEPGARWHLVATYVDETVTAWATNANGDTYGVANDTGWPDLVSVYATNGQVGYAYARDLEEAQGGTPSSPEEAAAWQEERDGTTVSVPVYESDGETVIGEFVLGG
;
A
#
# COMPACT_ATOMS: atom_id res chain seq x y z
N MET A 1 3.76 -10.07 39.49
CA MET A 1 3.77 -11.27 38.63
C MET A 1 3.44 -10.79 37.23
N ASN A 2 4.37 -11.05 36.31
CA ASN A 2 4.48 -10.40 35.00
C ASN A 2 3.28 -10.71 34.11
N SER A 3 2.57 -9.68 33.64
CA SER A 3 1.74 -9.79 32.44
C SER A 3 2.68 -9.82 31.25
N GLU A 4 2.89 -11.01 30.70
CA GLU A 4 3.47 -11.13 29.36
C GLU A 4 2.55 -10.35 28.40
N ASN A 5 3.09 -9.28 27.83
CA ASN A 5 2.47 -8.52 26.75
C ASN A 5 2.42 -9.44 25.52
N ARG A 6 1.42 -10.33 25.47
CA ARG A 6 1.16 -11.16 24.30
C ARG A 6 0.56 -10.24 23.26
N MET A 7 1.37 -9.89 22.27
CA MET A 7 0.89 -9.37 20.99
C MET A 7 -0.35 -10.18 20.57
N PRO A 8 -1.47 -9.56 20.19
CA PRO A 8 -2.58 -10.30 19.61
C PRO A 8 -2.08 -10.94 18.31
N VAL A 9 -1.84 -12.25 18.36
CA VAL A 9 -1.51 -13.03 17.17
C VAL A 9 -2.83 -13.26 16.44
N LEU A 10 -3.13 -12.37 15.50
CA LEU A 10 -4.24 -12.56 14.58
C LEU A 10 -4.05 -13.85 13.78
N ASP A 11 -5.14 -14.53 13.49
CA ASP A 11 -5.13 -15.70 12.60
C ASP A 11 -4.50 -15.32 11.22
N PRO A 12 -3.57 -16.10 10.66
CA PRO A 12 -2.88 -15.75 9.42
C PRO A 12 -3.80 -15.55 8.21
N VAL A 13 -4.93 -16.27 8.14
CA VAL A 13 -5.90 -16.13 7.05
C VAL A 13 -6.68 -14.82 7.23
N PHE A 14 -7.10 -14.54 8.45
CA PHE A 14 -7.74 -13.28 8.82
C PHE A 14 -6.83 -12.06 8.55
N ALA A 15 -5.57 -12.14 8.99
CA ALA A 15 -4.56 -11.11 8.74
C ALA A 15 -4.39 -10.84 7.23
N GLY A 16 -4.38 -11.88 6.40
CA GLY A 16 -4.35 -11.74 4.95
C GLY A 16 -5.57 -11.00 4.39
N GLY A 17 -6.78 -11.39 4.83
CA GLY A 17 -8.04 -10.78 4.40
C GLY A 17 -8.18 -9.32 4.82
N LEU A 18 -7.90 -9.01 6.09
CA LEU A 18 -7.94 -7.64 6.62
C LEU A 18 -6.90 -6.75 5.93
N ARG A 19 -5.67 -7.22 5.69
CA ARG A 19 -4.66 -6.43 4.97
C ARG A 19 -5.11 -6.11 3.54
N ALA A 20 -5.71 -7.06 2.84
CA ALA A 20 -6.25 -6.82 1.50
C ALA A 20 -7.38 -5.77 1.51
N ALA A 21 -8.29 -5.82 2.50
CA ALA A 21 -9.36 -4.85 2.65
C ALA A 21 -8.84 -3.44 2.96
N LEU A 22 -7.84 -3.32 3.83
CA LEU A 22 -7.21 -2.04 4.17
C LEU A 22 -6.48 -1.42 2.97
N VAL A 23 -5.76 -2.21 2.20
CA VAL A 23 -5.11 -1.77 0.95
C VAL A 23 -6.14 -1.31 -0.10
N ALA A 24 -7.22 -2.07 -0.26
CA ALA A 24 -8.31 -1.72 -1.18
C ALA A 24 -8.99 -0.40 -0.77
N GLN A 25 -9.22 -0.17 0.52
CA GLN A 25 -9.76 1.12 0.97
C GLN A 25 -8.77 2.28 0.82
N ALA A 26 -7.49 2.10 1.13
CA ALA A 26 -6.48 3.14 0.96
C ALA A 26 -6.39 3.61 -0.51
N SER A 27 -6.43 2.66 -1.46
CA SER A 27 -6.47 2.96 -2.89
C SER A 27 -7.80 3.60 -3.34
N ALA A 28 -8.94 3.18 -2.79
CA ALA A 28 -10.24 3.82 -3.03
C ALA A 28 -10.32 5.25 -2.46
N ALA A 29 -9.68 5.51 -1.32
CA ALA A 29 -9.59 6.84 -0.73
C ALA A 29 -8.67 7.76 -1.55
N ALA A 30 -7.52 7.25 -2.00
CA ALA A 30 -6.58 7.98 -2.86
C ALA A 30 -7.18 8.33 -4.24
N SER A 31 -8.08 7.49 -4.78
CA SER A 31 -8.73 7.71 -6.08
C SER A 31 -9.92 8.67 -6.05
N ARG A 32 -10.47 8.99 -4.86
CA ARG A 32 -11.55 9.98 -4.71
C ARG A 32 -11.00 11.40 -4.88
N ARG A 33 -11.00 11.90 -6.12
CA ARG A 33 -10.72 13.32 -6.43
C ARG A 33 -11.62 14.23 -5.57
N PRO A 34 -11.07 15.17 -4.77
CA PRO A 34 -11.91 16.20 -4.20
C PRO A 34 -12.41 17.10 -5.33
N ALA A 35 -13.73 17.11 -5.55
CA ALA A 35 -14.37 18.11 -6.39
C ALA A 35 -13.99 19.50 -5.85
N ARG A 36 -13.41 20.34 -6.71
CA ARG A 36 -12.94 21.69 -6.41
C ARG A 36 -13.97 22.49 -5.61
N ARG A 37 -13.87 22.47 -4.29
CA ARG A 37 -14.54 23.44 -3.41
C ARG A 37 -13.49 23.93 -2.42
N ARG A 38 -12.97 25.12 -2.73
CA ARG A 38 -12.06 25.88 -1.88
C ARG A 38 -12.71 26.10 -0.50
N TRP A 39 -12.35 25.28 0.47
CA TRP A 39 -12.43 25.60 1.89
C TRP A 39 -11.06 25.33 2.50
N TRP A 40 -10.56 26.31 3.22
CA TRP A 40 -9.33 26.24 4.01
C TRP A 40 -9.57 25.36 5.24
N ALA A 41 -8.56 24.55 5.57
CA ALA A 41 -8.20 23.98 6.89
C ALA A 41 -8.00 22.46 6.87
N GLY A 42 -6.76 22.05 7.20
CA GLY A 42 -6.47 20.91 8.08
C GLY A 42 -6.55 19.48 7.53
N VAL A 43 -5.45 18.76 7.78
CA VAL A 43 -5.35 17.30 8.01
C VAL A 43 -5.29 16.38 6.78
N GLY A 44 -4.25 15.55 6.76
CA GLY A 44 -4.30 14.20 6.19
C GLY A 44 -3.84 14.03 4.75
N ALA A 45 -2.54 14.10 4.50
CA ALA A 45 -1.94 13.53 3.29
C ALA A 45 -0.72 12.72 3.68
N LEU A 46 -0.91 11.43 3.93
CA LEU A 46 0.17 10.46 4.11
C LEU A 46 -0.14 9.24 3.24
N GLY A 47 0.81 8.92 2.36
CA GLY A 47 0.70 7.84 1.38
C GLY A 47 1.01 8.22 -0.07
N ALA A 48 1.41 9.46 -0.37
CA ALA A 48 1.95 9.82 -1.69
C ALA A 48 3.30 10.51 -1.52
N LEU A 49 4.39 9.73 -1.54
CA LEU A 49 5.72 10.27 -1.82
C LEU A 49 5.79 10.62 -3.31
N ALA A 50 5.21 11.77 -3.66
CA ALA A 50 5.52 12.42 -4.93
C ALA A 50 6.87 13.12 -4.79
N VAL A 51 7.91 12.62 -5.48
CA VAL A 51 9.05 13.46 -5.86
C VAL A 51 9.43 13.17 -7.31
N ALA A 52 8.76 13.91 -8.20
CA ALA A 52 9.28 14.21 -9.52
C ALA A 52 10.68 14.85 -9.40
N GLY A 53 11.62 14.39 -10.22
CA GLY A 53 12.82 15.11 -10.66
C GLY A 53 13.70 15.78 -9.60
N GLY A 54 14.83 15.14 -9.27
CA GLY A 54 16.03 15.82 -8.79
C GLY A 54 16.07 16.21 -7.31
N THR A 55 17.18 15.84 -6.66
CA THR A 55 17.57 16.09 -5.26
C THR A 55 16.75 15.35 -4.21
N ALA A 56 17.47 14.55 -3.41
CA ALA A 56 16.94 13.80 -2.29
C ALA A 56 16.42 14.75 -1.22
N TYR A 57 15.10 14.95 -1.20
CA TYR A 57 14.41 15.36 0.01
C TYR A 57 13.85 14.09 0.62
N ALA A 58 14.43 13.63 1.73
CA ALA A 58 13.69 12.80 2.66
C ALA A 58 12.47 13.63 3.06
N VAL A 59 11.33 13.39 2.42
CA VAL A 59 10.10 14.07 2.78
C VAL A 59 9.76 13.52 4.16
N THR A 60 10.08 14.28 5.19
CA THR A 60 9.55 14.09 6.55
C THR A 60 8.06 14.45 6.56
N ALA A 61 7.29 13.88 5.63
CA ALA A 61 5.88 13.65 5.86
C ALA A 61 5.86 12.75 7.11
N LEU A 62 5.02 13.09 8.11
CA LEU A 62 4.92 12.30 9.34
C LEU A 62 4.66 10.84 8.98
N VAL A 63 5.69 10.00 8.91
CA VAL A 63 5.49 8.58 8.65
C VAL A 63 4.71 8.05 9.84
N GLU A 64 3.52 7.51 9.57
CA GLU A 64 2.71 6.89 10.62
C GLU A 64 3.56 5.81 11.31
N PRO A 65 3.45 5.62 12.62
CA PRO A 65 4.15 4.54 13.30
C PRO A 65 3.85 3.20 12.63
N GLY A 66 4.83 2.31 12.49
CA GLY A 66 4.66 1.07 11.71
C GLY A 66 4.68 1.24 10.20
N GLY A 67 4.70 2.47 9.70
CA GLY A 67 4.75 2.79 8.28
C GLY A 67 6.15 2.65 7.69
N THR A 68 6.20 2.65 6.36
CA THR A 68 7.42 2.49 5.58
C THR A 68 8.08 3.84 5.27
N VAL A 69 9.40 3.91 5.47
CA VAL A 69 10.28 4.97 4.96
C VAL A 69 11.04 4.43 3.77
N VAL A 70 10.99 5.13 2.64
CA VAL A 70 11.76 4.79 1.42
C VAL A 70 12.80 5.89 1.18
N THR A 71 14.07 5.51 1.14
CA THR A 71 15.20 6.41 0.86
C THR A 71 15.88 6.00 -0.44
N ARG A 72 15.89 6.87 -1.46
CA ARG A 72 16.62 6.61 -2.71
C ARG A 72 18.13 6.64 -2.49
N LEU A 73 18.81 5.62 -2.98
CA LEU A 73 20.26 5.45 -2.82
C LEU A 73 21.06 5.62 -4.13
N ALA A 74 20.38 5.62 -5.27
CA ALA A 74 20.99 5.75 -6.58
C ALA A 74 20.22 6.73 -7.48
N GLU A 75 20.87 7.16 -8.56
CA GLU A 75 20.18 7.82 -9.66
C GLU A 75 19.24 6.82 -10.36
N PRO A 76 18.02 7.24 -10.75
CA PRO A 76 17.09 6.37 -11.44
C PRO A 76 17.62 5.89 -12.79
N VAL A 77 17.42 4.62 -13.10
CA VAL A 77 17.59 4.07 -14.44
C VAL A 77 16.26 4.21 -15.18
N GLU A 78 16.25 5.04 -16.22
CA GLU A 78 15.07 5.31 -17.04
C GLU A 78 15.24 4.72 -18.44
N VAL A 79 14.32 3.84 -18.86
CA VAL A 79 14.40 3.18 -20.16
C VAL A 79 13.04 3.01 -20.81
N THR A 80 13.03 3.09 -22.14
CA THR A 80 11.89 2.67 -22.97
C THR A 80 12.28 1.42 -23.75
N ARG A 81 11.40 0.42 -23.75
CA ARG A 81 11.58 -0.88 -24.42
C ARG A 81 10.28 -1.33 -25.08
N ALA A 82 10.36 -2.41 -25.85
CA ALA A 82 9.21 -3.01 -26.53
C ALA A 82 9.28 -4.54 -26.42
N GLY A 83 8.13 -5.17 -26.19
CA GLY A 83 8.05 -6.60 -25.89
C GLY A 83 8.80 -6.99 -24.62
N THR A 84 8.93 -8.29 -24.39
CA THR A 84 9.66 -8.82 -23.25
C THR A 84 11.14 -8.41 -23.30
N SER A 85 11.62 -7.72 -22.27
CA SER A 85 13.02 -7.28 -22.17
C SER A 85 13.53 -7.34 -20.73
N THR A 86 14.85 -7.46 -20.59
CA THR A 86 15.58 -7.29 -19.33
C THR A 86 16.30 -5.95 -19.32
N VAL A 87 16.25 -5.25 -18.19
CA VAL A 87 16.85 -3.92 -17.97
C VAL A 87 17.92 -4.05 -16.91
N GLU A 88 19.17 -3.82 -17.28
CA GLU A 88 20.27 -3.71 -16.33
C GLU A 88 20.11 -2.41 -15.52
N ILE A 89 20.05 -2.53 -14.19
CA ILE A 89 19.93 -1.38 -13.29
C ILE A 89 21.27 -1.00 -12.64
N GLY A 90 22.33 -1.77 -12.93
CA GLY A 90 23.70 -1.48 -12.50
C GLY A 90 24.01 -2.00 -11.09
N PRO A 91 25.23 -1.75 -10.58
CA PRO A 91 25.67 -2.34 -9.33
C PRO A 91 24.83 -1.90 -8.14
N ARG A 92 24.45 -2.85 -7.28
CA ARG A 92 23.68 -2.57 -6.06
C ARG A 92 24.52 -1.70 -5.09
N PRO A 93 24.03 -0.50 -4.70
CA PRO A 93 24.68 0.31 -3.67
C PRO A 93 24.62 -0.35 -2.29
N ASP A 94 25.59 -0.05 -1.43
CA ASP A 94 25.58 -0.45 -0.03
C ASP A 94 24.31 0.06 0.68
N GLY A 95 23.65 -0.83 1.43
CA GLY A 95 22.42 -0.49 2.17
C GLY A 95 21.13 -0.53 1.34
N ALA A 96 21.19 -0.72 0.02
CA ALA A 96 19.98 -0.93 -0.77
C ALA A 96 19.27 -2.19 -0.29
N THR A 97 17.98 -2.10 0.06
CA THR A 97 17.15 -3.24 0.47
C THR A 97 16.14 -3.61 -0.61
N HIS A 98 15.67 -2.62 -1.37
CA HIS A 98 14.63 -2.78 -2.40
C HIS A 98 14.97 -2.01 -3.69
N VAL A 99 14.19 -2.26 -4.73
CA VAL A 99 14.13 -1.45 -5.96
C VAL A 99 12.72 -0.86 -6.07
N GLU A 100 12.66 0.45 -6.16
CA GLU A 100 11.45 1.21 -6.47
C GLU A 100 11.25 1.22 -7.99
N LEU A 101 10.11 0.70 -8.44
CA LEU A 101 9.76 0.53 -9.84
C LEU A 101 8.52 1.35 -10.20
N SER A 102 8.63 2.10 -11.29
CA SER A 102 7.50 2.73 -11.96
C SER A 102 7.43 2.25 -13.40
N LEU A 103 6.38 1.49 -13.72
CA LEU A 103 6.15 0.95 -15.05
C LEU A 103 4.98 1.67 -15.72
N VAL A 104 5.22 2.16 -16.93
CA VAL A 104 4.26 2.89 -17.75
C VAL A 104 4.03 2.11 -19.04
N CYS A 105 2.78 1.74 -19.32
CA CYS A 105 2.42 1.21 -20.63
C CYS A 105 2.34 2.35 -21.65
N LEU A 106 2.95 2.15 -22.82
CA LEU A 106 2.89 3.09 -23.95
C LEU A 106 2.09 2.54 -25.13
N ASP A 107 1.78 1.23 -25.10
CA ASP A 107 0.84 0.57 -25.98
C ASP A 107 -0.06 -0.36 -25.16
N ALA A 108 -1.22 -0.72 -25.71
CA ALA A 108 -2.13 -1.66 -25.08
C ALA A 108 -1.49 -3.06 -24.95
N GLY A 109 -1.82 -3.77 -23.87
CA GLY A 109 -1.37 -5.14 -23.64
C GLY A 109 -1.22 -5.49 -22.17
N ARG A 110 -0.72 -6.70 -21.91
CA ARG A 110 -0.35 -7.17 -20.57
C ARG A 110 1.15 -7.09 -20.33
N PHE A 111 1.52 -6.63 -19.14
CA PHE A 111 2.89 -6.49 -18.66
C PHE A 111 3.04 -7.22 -17.32
N VAL A 112 4.11 -7.97 -17.13
CA VAL A 112 4.36 -8.79 -15.93
C VAL A 112 5.79 -8.59 -15.45
N LEU A 113 5.96 -8.37 -14.15
CA LEU A 113 7.24 -8.31 -13.45
C LEU A 113 7.60 -9.69 -12.87
N GLU A 114 8.87 -9.87 -12.51
CA GLU A 114 9.40 -11.16 -12.03
C GLU A 114 8.80 -11.63 -10.70
N ASP A 115 8.32 -10.70 -9.87
CA ASP A 115 7.61 -10.98 -8.63
C ASP A 115 6.14 -11.44 -8.86
N GLY A 116 5.70 -11.51 -10.12
CA GLY A 116 4.34 -11.83 -10.52
C GLY A 116 3.38 -10.64 -10.53
N ALA A 117 3.83 -9.46 -10.09
CA ALA A 117 3.05 -8.23 -10.25
C ALA A 117 2.78 -8.00 -11.74
N ASN A 118 1.55 -7.61 -12.07
CA ASN A 118 1.15 -7.46 -13.46
C ASN A 118 0.18 -6.33 -13.66
N MET A 119 0.19 -5.78 -14.87
CA MET A 119 -0.65 -4.70 -15.32
C MET A 119 -1.28 -5.10 -16.65
N THR A 120 -2.56 -4.76 -16.83
CA THR A 120 -3.22 -4.79 -18.14
C THR A 120 -3.56 -3.36 -18.51
N CYS A 121 -3.22 -2.97 -19.72
CA CYS A 121 -3.37 -1.60 -20.20
C CYS A 121 -4.21 -1.58 -21.47
N SER A 122 -5.27 -0.76 -21.47
CA SER A 122 -6.07 -0.53 -22.68
C SER A 122 -5.40 0.47 -23.61
N ALA A 123 -5.93 0.61 -24.84
CA ALA A 123 -5.43 1.60 -25.78
C ALA A 123 -5.69 3.04 -25.32
N GLU A 124 -6.76 3.28 -24.56
CA GLU A 124 -7.06 4.60 -23.98
C GLU A 124 -6.09 4.92 -22.84
N ASP A 125 -5.84 3.95 -21.95
CA ASP A 125 -4.87 4.09 -20.85
C ASP A 125 -3.47 4.40 -21.40
N ALA A 126 -3.02 3.64 -22.40
CA ALA A 126 -1.71 3.84 -23.03
C ALA A 126 -1.56 5.24 -23.64
N GLN A 127 -2.64 5.80 -24.21
CA GLN A 127 -2.63 7.16 -24.77
C GLN A 127 -2.54 8.23 -23.67
N ASP A 128 -3.28 8.07 -22.58
CA ASP A 128 -3.21 9.01 -21.46
C ASP A 128 -1.83 8.98 -20.79
N GLU A 129 -1.31 7.78 -20.51
CA GLU A 129 0.01 7.59 -19.91
C GLU A 129 1.13 8.15 -20.78
N ALA A 130 1.12 7.88 -22.09
CA ALA A 130 2.10 8.44 -23.01
C ALA A 130 2.06 9.99 -23.02
N ARG A 131 0.88 10.59 -22.91
CA ARG A 131 0.72 12.05 -22.82
C ARG A 131 1.30 12.59 -21.51
N ARG A 132 1.01 11.94 -20.38
CA ARG A 132 1.51 12.35 -19.05
C ARG A 132 3.02 12.27 -18.96
N LEU A 133 3.59 11.14 -19.42
CA LEU A 133 5.03 10.95 -19.50
C LEU A 133 5.69 12.06 -20.34
N ALA A 134 5.13 12.39 -21.50
CA ALA A 134 5.63 13.47 -22.35
C ALA A 134 5.52 14.87 -21.71
N ALA A 135 4.55 15.08 -20.81
CA ALA A 135 4.40 16.30 -20.05
C ALA A 135 5.35 16.39 -18.84
N GLY A 136 6.13 15.34 -18.55
CA GLY A 136 6.93 15.23 -17.33
C GLY A 136 6.06 15.10 -16.07
N GLU A 137 4.77 14.83 -16.25
CA GLU A 137 3.87 14.46 -15.17
C GLU A 137 4.17 12.99 -14.88
N GLY A 138 4.81 12.71 -13.73
CA GLY A 138 5.17 11.36 -13.33
C GLY A 138 4.05 10.35 -13.67
N ALA A 139 4.43 9.32 -14.41
CA ALA A 139 3.59 8.24 -14.93
C ALA A 139 4.14 6.94 -14.31
N GLY A 140 3.36 5.92 -13.93
CA GLY A 140 1.98 5.59 -14.30
C GLY A 140 1.41 4.47 -13.41
N MET A 141 0.44 3.74 -13.96
CA MET A 141 -0.51 2.81 -13.31
C MET A 141 0.06 1.60 -12.55
N GLY A 142 1.38 1.45 -12.48
CA GLY A 142 2.07 0.37 -11.77
C GLY A 142 3.23 0.91 -10.96
N TRP A 143 3.04 1.01 -9.65
CA TRP A 143 4.07 1.30 -8.66
C TRP A 143 4.32 0.06 -7.82
N SER A 144 5.57 -0.36 -7.73
CA SER A 144 5.96 -1.40 -6.79
C SER A 144 7.29 -1.08 -6.14
N VAL A 145 7.44 -1.51 -4.90
CA VAL A 145 8.73 -1.61 -4.24
C VAL A 145 8.98 -3.10 -4.09
N VAL A 146 10.00 -3.59 -4.78
CA VAL A 146 10.31 -5.03 -4.83
C VAL A 146 11.62 -5.26 -4.11
N ALA A 147 11.72 -6.35 -3.34
CA ALA A 147 12.99 -6.76 -2.77
C ALA A 147 14.03 -6.86 -3.89
N VAL A 148 15.25 -6.38 -3.65
CA VAL A 148 16.29 -6.36 -4.70
C VAL A 148 16.42 -7.76 -5.31
N PRO A 149 16.18 -7.93 -6.63
CA PRO A 149 16.38 -9.21 -7.27
C PRO A 149 17.84 -9.64 -7.09
N GLY A 150 18.08 -10.96 -7.05
CA GLY A 150 19.44 -11.50 -6.92
C GLY A 150 20.37 -11.07 -8.05
N ASP A 151 19.79 -10.71 -9.19
CA ASP A 151 20.44 -10.18 -10.37
C ASP A 151 20.25 -8.66 -10.42
N GLU A 152 21.28 -7.91 -10.82
CA GLU A 152 21.29 -6.44 -10.93
C GLU A 152 20.47 -5.92 -12.13
N SER A 153 19.33 -6.56 -12.37
CA SER A 153 18.48 -6.35 -13.53
C SER A 153 17.00 -6.53 -13.17
N VAL A 154 16.13 -5.97 -14.00
CA VAL A 154 14.68 -6.12 -13.90
C VAL A 154 14.15 -6.65 -15.22
N ARG A 155 13.44 -7.78 -15.20
CA ARG A 155 12.74 -8.28 -16.38
C ARG A 155 11.29 -7.84 -16.39
N VAL A 156 10.85 -7.36 -17.55
CA VAL A 156 9.45 -7.10 -17.85
C VAL A 156 9.03 -8.02 -18.98
N GLU A 157 8.06 -8.90 -18.73
CA GLU A 157 7.40 -9.67 -19.77
C GLU A 157 6.26 -8.84 -20.36
N ALA A 158 6.21 -8.75 -21.69
CA ALA A 158 5.21 -7.95 -22.38
C ALA A 158 4.82 -8.60 -23.71
N GLU A 159 3.62 -8.28 -24.18
CA GLU A 159 3.16 -8.72 -25.50
C GLU A 159 4.13 -8.28 -26.62
N PRO A 160 4.31 -9.09 -27.67
CA PRO A 160 5.27 -8.78 -28.73
C PRO A 160 5.03 -7.40 -29.35
N GLY A 161 6.04 -6.52 -29.24
CA GLY A 161 6.01 -5.18 -29.80
C GLY A 161 5.30 -4.12 -28.95
N ALA A 162 4.62 -4.49 -27.86
CA ALA A 162 4.02 -3.52 -26.93
C ALA A 162 5.12 -2.70 -26.23
N ARG A 163 5.07 -1.37 -26.37
CA ARG A 163 6.05 -0.48 -25.75
C ARG A 163 5.68 -0.14 -24.32
N TRP A 164 6.73 0.06 -23.53
CA TRP A 164 6.64 0.44 -22.13
C TRP A 164 7.85 1.28 -21.73
N HIS A 165 7.67 2.07 -20.68
CA HIS A 165 8.71 2.86 -20.04
C HIS A 165 8.86 2.43 -18.59
N LEU A 166 10.09 2.24 -18.14
CA LEU A 166 10.43 1.84 -16.78
C LEU A 166 11.37 2.86 -16.17
N VAL A 167 11.04 3.27 -14.94
CA VAL A 167 11.96 3.95 -14.03
C VAL A 167 12.24 2.99 -12.88
N ALA A 168 13.52 2.69 -12.65
CA ALA A 168 13.96 1.81 -11.58
C ALA A 168 15.02 2.51 -10.71
N THR A 169 14.85 2.48 -9.39
CA THR A 169 15.79 3.12 -8.45
C THR A 169 16.09 2.19 -7.28
N TYR A 170 17.36 2.00 -6.93
CA TYR A 170 17.72 1.36 -5.66
C TYR A 170 17.30 2.22 -4.47
N VAL A 171 16.64 1.58 -3.50
CA VAL A 171 16.16 2.24 -2.28
C VAL A 171 16.51 1.44 -1.02
N ASP A 172 16.66 2.16 0.09
CA ASP A 172 16.54 1.62 1.44
C ASP A 172 15.10 1.80 1.91
N GLU A 173 14.37 0.70 1.97
CA GLU A 173 13.08 0.61 2.63
C GLU A 173 13.26 0.16 4.08
N THR A 174 12.82 0.99 5.02
CA THR A 174 12.82 0.71 6.44
C THR A 174 11.41 0.86 7.01
N VAL A 175 10.91 -0.19 7.67
CA VAL A 175 9.67 -0.15 8.44
C VAL A 175 9.95 0.49 9.79
N THR A 176 9.20 1.54 10.13
CA THR A 176 9.30 2.20 11.44
C THR A 176 8.68 1.34 12.53
N ALA A 177 9.13 1.51 13.77
CA ALA A 177 8.48 0.86 14.90
C ALA A 177 7.05 1.40 15.09
N TRP A 178 6.14 0.57 15.61
CA TRP A 178 4.88 1.07 16.16
C TRP A 178 5.15 1.95 17.37
N ALA A 179 4.26 2.92 17.58
CA ALA A 179 4.27 3.74 18.77
C ALA A 179 3.46 3.06 19.87
N THR A 180 3.57 3.57 21.11
CA THR A 180 2.84 3.04 22.27
C THR A 180 2.12 4.19 22.96
N ASN A 181 0.84 4.01 23.24
CA ASN A 181 0.03 5.01 23.94
C ASN A 181 0.24 4.95 25.47
N ALA A 182 -0.44 5.82 26.23
CA ALA A 182 -0.33 5.85 27.68
C ALA A 182 -0.91 4.60 28.38
N ASN A 183 -1.79 3.86 27.70
CA ASN A 183 -2.41 2.62 28.17
C ASN A 183 -1.49 1.40 27.95
N GLY A 184 -0.39 1.56 27.21
CA GLY A 184 0.54 0.50 26.86
C GLY A 184 0.20 -0.23 25.56
N ASP A 185 -0.86 0.18 24.85
CA ASP A 185 -1.23 -0.39 23.57
C ASP A 185 -0.31 0.13 22.46
N THR A 186 0.10 -0.76 21.57
CA THR A 186 0.80 -0.40 20.35
C THR A 186 -0.16 0.14 19.30
N TYR A 187 0.23 1.19 18.57
CA TYR A 187 -0.58 1.77 17.51
C TYR A 187 0.24 2.10 16.26
N GLY A 188 -0.38 1.95 15.08
CA GLY A 188 0.27 2.23 13.81
C GLY A 188 -0.30 1.49 12.60
N VAL A 189 0.47 1.48 11.52
CA VAL A 189 0.17 0.75 10.28
C VAL A 189 0.57 -0.72 10.44
N ALA A 190 -0.35 -1.63 10.11
CA ALA A 190 -0.03 -3.05 10.03
C ALA A 190 1.01 -3.32 8.93
N ASN A 191 2.02 -4.12 9.22
CA ASN A 191 3.17 -4.33 8.34
C ASN A 191 3.64 -5.79 8.40
N ASP A 192 4.79 -6.08 7.79
CA ASP A 192 5.29 -7.46 7.65
C ASP A 192 5.77 -8.07 8.98
N THR A 193 5.94 -7.25 10.02
CA THR A 193 6.27 -7.71 11.37
C THR A 193 5.04 -8.09 12.19
N GLY A 194 3.82 -7.74 11.72
CA GLY A 194 2.56 -8.13 12.33
C GLY A 194 1.55 -6.98 12.43
N TRP A 195 0.79 -6.99 13.53
CA TRP A 195 -0.29 -6.04 13.78
C TRP A 195 -0.09 -5.32 15.11
N PRO A 196 -0.29 -3.99 15.16
CA PRO A 196 -0.42 -3.27 16.41
C PRO A 196 -1.78 -3.57 17.07
N ASP A 197 -1.91 -3.26 18.36
CA ASP A 197 -3.19 -3.35 19.08
C ASP A 197 -4.24 -2.41 18.49
N LEU A 198 -3.81 -1.24 18.02
CA LEU A 198 -4.58 -0.18 17.36
C LEU A 198 -4.08 0.04 15.92
N VAL A 199 -4.88 -0.39 14.95
CA VAL A 199 -4.54 -0.39 13.52
C VAL A 199 -5.02 0.89 12.84
N SER A 200 -4.15 1.56 12.08
CA SER A 200 -4.53 2.73 11.28
C SER A 200 -5.59 2.37 10.23
N VAL A 201 -6.70 3.11 10.22
CA VAL A 201 -7.84 2.93 9.31
C VAL A 201 -8.39 4.28 8.85
N TYR A 202 -9.08 4.28 7.72
CA TYR A 202 -9.90 5.42 7.29
C TYR A 202 -11.33 5.27 7.81
N ALA A 203 -11.78 6.21 8.63
CA ALA A 203 -13.17 6.30 9.03
C ALA A 203 -14.06 6.69 7.84
N THR A 204 -15.36 6.37 7.94
CA THR A 204 -16.39 6.72 6.95
C THR A 204 -16.51 8.21 6.68
N ASN A 205 -16.09 9.05 7.63
CA ASN A 205 -16.03 10.51 7.50
C ASN A 205 -14.75 11.02 6.79
N GLY A 206 -13.86 10.12 6.37
CA GLY A 206 -12.61 10.43 5.67
C GLY A 206 -11.44 10.80 6.60
N GLN A 207 -11.62 10.77 7.92
CA GLN A 207 -10.53 10.97 8.87
C GLN A 207 -9.71 9.68 9.03
N VAL A 208 -8.39 9.83 9.20
CA VAL A 208 -7.51 8.74 9.62
C VAL A 208 -7.54 8.65 11.14
N GLY A 209 -7.68 7.44 11.65
CA GLY A 209 -7.61 7.13 13.07
C GLY A 209 -7.25 5.67 13.27
N TYR A 210 -7.52 5.12 14.46
CA TYR A 210 -7.12 3.77 14.81
C TYR A 210 -8.31 2.92 15.28
N ALA A 211 -8.40 1.68 14.81
CA ALA A 211 -9.37 0.71 15.31
C ALA A 211 -8.64 -0.43 16.03
N TYR A 212 -9.23 -0.98 17.09
CA TYR A 212 -8.61 -2.12 17.77
C TYR A 212 -8.57 -3.34 16.86
N ALA A 213 -7.42 -3.99 16.76
CA ALA A 213 -7.22 -5.19 15.94
C ALA A 213 -8.23 -6.30 16.31
N ARG A 214 -8.50 -6.48 17.61
CA ARG A 214 -9.51 -7.42 18.13
C ARG A 214 -10.94 -7.10 17.67
N ASP A 215 -11.30 -5.82 17.57
CA ASP A 215 -12.65 -5.39 17.18
C ASP A 215 -12.82 -5.61 15.66
N LEU A 216 -11.74 -5.41 14.88
CA LEU A 216 -11.72 -5.75 13.46
C LEU A 216 -11.83 -7.26 13.21
N GLU A 217 -11.21 -8.08 14.06
CA GLU A 217 -11.30 -9.54 14.03
C GLU A 217 -12.70 -10.05 14.36
N GLU A 218 -13.28 -9.54 15.45
CA GLU A 218 -14.64 -9.86 15.84
C GLU A 218 -15.66 -9.41 14.79
N ALA A 219 -15.49 -8.22 14.23
CA ALA A 219 -16.38 -7.68 13.19
C ALA A 219 -16.33 -8.48 11.88
N GLN A 220 -15.21 -9.12 11.57
CA GLN A 220 -15.10 -10.08 10.46
C GLN A 220 -15.47 -11.52 10.84
N GLY A 221 -16.01 -11.75 12.04
CA GLY A 221 -16.71 -12.98 12.39
C GLY A 221 -15.87 -14.26 12.49
N GLY A 222 -14.54 -14.15 12.59
CA GLY A 222 -13.62 -15.29 12.70
C GLY A 222 -13.51 -16.17 11.45
N THR A 223 -12.56 -17.11 11.48
CA THR A 223 -12.33 -18.06 10.38
C THR A 223 -13.22 -19.29 10.55
N PRO A 224 -14.11 -19.62 9.59
CA PRO A 224 -14.89 -20.85 9.64
C PRO A 224 -13.97 -22.07 9.62
N SER A 225 -14.24 -23.05 10.48
CA SER A 225 -13.41 -24.25 10.63
C SER A 225 -13.72 -25.36 9.61
N SER A 226 -14.77 -25.18 8.80
CA SER A 226 -15.19 -26.11 7.76
C SER A 226 -15.88 -25.42 6.58
N PRO A 227 -15.93 -26.06 5.38
CA PRO A 227 -16.64 -25.52 4.22
C PRO A 227 -18.16 -25.30 4.45
N GLU A 228 -18.79 -26.14 5.27
CA GLU A 228 -20.23 -26.04 5.57
C GLU A 228 -20.50 -24.88 6.55
N GLU A 229 -19.61 -24.69 7.54
CA GLU A 229 -19.61 -23.52 8.41
C GLU A 229 -19.32 -22.23 7.63
N ALA A 230 -18.41 -22.28 6.64
CA ALA A 230 -18.13 -21.14 5.77
C ALA A 230 -19.33 -20.73 4.92
N ALA A 231 -20.08 -21.68 4.38
CA ALA A 231 -21.29 -21.42 3.59
C ALA A 231 -22.40 -20.82 4.46
N ALA A 232 -22.66 -21.40 5.63
CA ALA A 232 -23.64 -20.85 6.57
C ALA A 232 -23.26 -19.44 7.07
N TRP A 233 -21.97 -19.22 7.32
CA TRP A 233 -21.43 -17.93 7.74
C TRP A 233 -21.54 -16.87 6.63
N GLN A 234 -21.30 -17.24 5.37
CA GLN A 234 -21.51 -16.36 4.23
C GLN A 234 -22.99 -16.00 4.06
N GLU A 235 -23.90 -16.98 4.18
CA GLU A 235 -25.34 -16.74 4.09
C GLU A 235 -25.87 -15.86 5.24
N GLU A 236 -25.38 -16.03 6.46
CA GLU A 236 -25.80 -15.25 7.63
C GLU A 236 -25.32 -13.80 7.59
N ARG A 237 -24.16 -13.55 6.97
CA ARG A 237 -23.54 -12.22 6.89
C ARG A 237 -23.75 -11.51 5.56
N ASP A 238 -24.40 -12.15 4.60
CA ASP A 238 -24.77 -11.53 3.33
C ASP A 238 -25.63 -10.28 3.57
N GLY A 239 -25.19 -9.14 3.04
CA GLY A 239 -25.81 -7.83 3.26
C GLY A 239 -25.71 -7.27 4.68
N THR A 240 -24.94 -7.88 5.59
CA THR A 240 -24.73 -7.37 6.95
C THR A 240 -23.47 -6.51 7.04
N THR A 241 -23.65 -5.30 7.55
CA THR A 241 -22.57 -4.34 7.76
C THR A 241 -22.26 -4.25 9.24
N VAL A 242 -20.99 -4.38 9.62
CA VAL A 242 -20.51 -4.20 11.00
C VAL A 242 -19.74 -2.89 11.10
N SER A 243 -20.14 -2.04 12.04
CA SER A 243 -19.46 -0.79 12.35
C SER A 243 -18.47 -1.00 13.50
N VAL A 244 -17.23 -0.57 13.31
CA VAL A 244 -16.13 -0.62 14.28
C VAL A 244 -15.74 0.82 14.63
N PRO A 245 -15.69 1.21 15.91
CA PRO A 245 -15.29 2.56 16.29
C PRO A 245 -13.84 2.87 15.89
N VAL A 246 -13.60 4.10 15.45
CA VAL A 246 -12.28 4.64 15.12
C VAL A 246 -11.90 5.68 16.15
N TYR A 247 -10.72 5.52 16.74
CA TYR A 247 -10.19 6.30 17.85
C TYR A 247 -9.02 7.21 17.42
N GLU A 248 -8.68 8.19 18.24
CA GLU A 248 -7.35 8.81 18.22
C GLU A 248 -6.27 7.81 18.70
N SER A 249 -5.00 8.21 18.65
CA SER A 249 -3.88 7.37 19.10
C SER A 249 -3.90 7.02 20.60
N ASP A 250 -4.77 7.65 21.38
CA ASP A 250 -4.97 7.32 22.80
C ASP A 250 -5.75 6.01 23.01
N GLY A 251 -6.46 5.52 21.99
CA GLY A 251 -7.32 4.34 22.09
C GLY A 251 -8.62 4.57 22.86
N GLU A 252 -8.98 5.83 23.15
CA GLU A 252 -10.12 6.22 23.98
C GLU A 252 -11.03 7.24 23.28
N THR A 253 -10.45 8.22 22.59
CA THR A 253 -11.22 9.31 21.96
C THR A 253 -11.78 8.85 20.62
N VAL A 254 -13.09 8.60 20.55
CA VAL A 254 -13.77 8.19 19.30
C VAL A 254 -13.88 9.38 18.33
N ILE A 255 -13.39 9.20 17.10
CA ILE A 255 -13.38 10.20 16.02
C ILE A 255 -14.19 9.77 14.78
N GLY A 256 -14.68 8.54 14.74
CA GLY A 256 -15.50 8.06 13.65
C GLY A 256 -15.78 6.57 13.75
N GLU A 257 -16.15 6.00 12.61
CA GLU A 257 -16.46 4.58 12.49
C GLU A 257 -15.91 4.04 11.18
N PHE A 258 -15.41 2.81 11.23
CA PHE A 258 -14.93 1.99 10.13
C PHE A 258 -15.96 0.91 9.87
N VAL A 259 -16.23 0.64 8.59
CA VAL A 259 -17.32 -0.26 8.19
C VAL A 259 -16.77 -1.47 7.47
N LEU A 260 -17.12 -2.65 7.99
CA LEU A 260 -16.79 -3.98 7.44
C LEU A 260 -18.03 -4.67 6.90
N GLY A 261 -17.89 -5.35 5.75
CA GLY A 261 -18.99 -6.04 5.07
C GLY A 261 -19.75 -5.17 4.06
N GLY A 262 -20.24 -5.81 2.99
CA GLY A 262 -20.94 -5.18 1.86
C GLY A 262 -21.00 -6.09 0.65
#